data_AF-A0A957TS51-F1
#
_entry.id   AF-A0A957TS51-F1
#
_cell.length_a   1.000
_cell.length_b   1.000
_cell.length_c   1.000
_cell.angle_alpha   90.00
_cell.angle_beta   90.00
_cell.angle_gamma   90.00
#
_symmetry.space_group_name_H-M   'P 1'
#
loop_
_entity.id
_entity.type
_entity.pdbx_description
1 polymer ?
#
loop_
_entity_poly.entity_id
_entity_poly.type
_entity_poly.pdbx_seq_one_letter_code
_entity_poly.pdbx_strand_id
1 'polypeptide(L)'
;MRIAIAEVGQETCSFTPVRTTVDTFRQYGLYEGDEIIPARRRGRGVLAGFFDRAEEEKIDLVPFPIISGWAGANGMLTPETLAFFEEKVVAGLSQLDKLDGLFFSLHGAAAAENDPDVEGALLAAARRVVGPDLPIVAPFDHHGNVTQRMIANLNGLVAHRTQPHDPYDTGYHAAKQLFAIIRGEIKPTIAWHKIPMITHQEQFLTSRGPMKRWFDRAREMETLPGVVAVSPFPIQPWLDVPEGGWTTVVVTDNDPALAQKLSAELAQMAWEMREEFWVYESVPPAEAIRQAVASNGLVILSDTGDSVFGGATGDSTVLLREMLTQGITKQALVPLVDPEVAALAHGAGVGATLDVKLGGKLDPLFGKPVQVKAKVAALADGVLEADVIGRTSFDMGQTALLEIGS
;
A
#
# COMPACT_ATOMS: atom_id res chain seq x y z
N MET A 1 20.48 14.32 -16.98
CA MET A 1 19.09 13.84 -17.14
C MET A 1 18.17 14.70 -16.30
N ARG A 2 17.20 15.36 -16.93
CA ARG A 2 16.18 16.23 -16.32
C ARG A 2 14.92 15.41 -16.08
N ILE A 3 14.68 14.99 -14.85
CA ILE A 3 13.64 13.99 -14.54
C ILE A 3 12.61 14.59 -13.60
N ALA A 4 11.35 14.61 -14.05
CA ALA A 4 10.23 14.95 -13.17
C ALA A 4 9.97 13.79 -12.19
N ILE A 5 9.68 14.13 -10.94
CA ILE A 5 9.41 13.16 -9.87
C ILE A 5 8.06 13.50 -9.24
N ALA A 6 7.16 12.53 -9.25
CA ALA A 6 5.90 12.59 -8.52
C ALA A 6 5.67 11.28 -7.78
N GLU A 7 5.03 11.36 -6.62
CA GLU A 7 4.63 10.22 -5.82
C GLU A 7 3.22 10.43 -5.26
N VAL A 8 2.31 9.50 -5.56
CA VAL A 8 0.96 9.48 -5.00
C VAL A 8 0.62 8.05 -4.67
N GLY A 9 0.43 7.75 -3.38
CA GLY A 9 0.09 6.40 -2.96
C GLY A 9 -1.00 6.33 -1.91
N GLN A 10 -1.97 5.47 -2.16
CA GLN A 10 -3.05 5.12 -1.25
C GLN A 10 -3.56 3.73 -1.63
N GLU A 11 -3.97 2.96 -0.63
CA GLU A 11 -4.58 1.64 -0.84
C GLU A 11 -6.07 1.67 -0.45
N THR A 12 -6.97 1.57 -1.44
CA THR A 12 -8.40 1.74 -1.19
C THR A 12 -9.08 0.46 -0.69
N CYS A 13 -9.58 0.44 0.54
CA CYS A 13 -10.66 -0.47 0.91
C CYS A 13 -11.99 0.11 0.42
N SER A 14 -12.63 -0.51 -0.58
CA SER A 14 -13.93 -0.03 -1.10
C SER A 14 -15.07 -0.15 -0.09
N PHE A 15 -14.87 -0.94 0.98
CA PHE A 15 -15.90 -1.28 1.95
C PHE A 15 -15.84 -0.46 3.24
N THR A 16 -14.76 0.31 3.45
CA THR A 16 -14.68 1.19 4.63
C THR A 16 -15.49 2.47 4.41
N PRO A 17 -16.22 2.95 5.42
CA PRO A 17 -17.01 4.19 5.30
C PRO A 17 -16.15 5.47 5.43
N VAL A 18 -14.87 5.33 5.77
CA VAL A 18 -13.93 6.45 5.96
C VAL A 18 -13.41 6.90 4.60
N ARG A 19 -13.45 8.21 4.33
CA ARG A 19 -12.96 8.78 3.07
C ARG A 19 -11.52 9.23 3.18
N THR A 20 -10.77 9.11 2.09
CA THR A 20 -9.44 9.71 1.98
C THR A 20 -9.55 11.13 1.44
N THR A 21 -9.00 12.09 2.18
CA THR A 21 -8.93 13.50 1.79
C THR A 21 -7.49 13.97 1.64
N VAL A 22 -7.27 15.17 1.09
CA VAL A 22 -5.93 15.82 1.12
C VAL A 22 -5.40 15.95 2.55
N ASP A 23 -6.26 16.15 3.55
CA ASP A 23 -5.83 16.18 4.96
C ASP A 23 -5.32 14.83 5.45
N THR A 24 -5.90 13.71 4.96
CA THR A 24 -5.36 12.37 5.20
C THR A 24 -3.93 12.27 4.67
N PHE A 25 -3.65 12.75 3.45
CA PHE A 25 -2.28 12.78 2.92
C PHE A 25 -1.33 13.65 3.77
N ARG A 26 -1.80 14.80 4.28
CA ARG A 26 -0.99 15.66 5.15
C ARG A 26 -0.59 14.96 6.45
N GLN A 27 -1.50 14.20 7.06
CA GLN A 27 -1.22 13.42 8.29
C GLN A 27 -0.11 12.38 8.06
N TYR A 28 -0.07 11.78 6.87
CA TYR A 28 0.91 10.78 6.49
C TYR A 28 2.12 11.36 5.73
N GLY A 29 2.25 12.68 5.64
CA GLY A 29 3.34 13.36 4.94
C GLY A 29 3.02 13.63 3.47
N LEU A 30 2.64 14.88 3.20
CA LEU A 30 2.46 15.47 1.89
C LEU A 30 3.53 16.56 1.72
N TYR A 31 4.38 16.40 0.72
CA TYR A 31 5.51 17.29 0.42
C TYR A 31 5.38 17.83 -1.00
N GLU A 32 5.72 19.11 -1.19
CA GLU A 32 5.65 19.77 -2.50
C GLU A 32 7.02 20.32 -2.91
N GLY A 33 7.35 20.25 -4.20
CA GLY A 33 8.57 20.84 -4.74
C GLY A 33 9.84 20.40 -4.02
N ASP A 34 10.68 21.37 -3.66
CA ASP A 34 12.00 21.14 -3.05
C ASP A 34 11.95 20.44 -1.68
N GLU A 35 10.79 20.37 -1.03
CA GLU A 35 10.61 19.64 0.24
C GLU A 35 10.74 18.12 0.07
N ILE A 36 10.51 17.61 -1.13
CA ILE A 36 10.46 16.17 -1.42
C ILE A 36 11.84 15.52 -1.27
N ILE A 37 12.88 16.18 -1.78
CA ILE A 37 14.25 15.63 -1.78
C ILE A 37 14.74 15.39 -0.33
N PRO A 38 14.78 16.38 0.58
CA PRO A 38 15.23 16.13 1.95
C PRO A 38 14.35 15.12 2.69
N ALA A 39 13.04 15.06 2.40
CA ALA A 39 12.10 14.13 3.03
C ALA A 39 12.24 12.68 2.54
N ARG A 40 12.62 12.46 1.27
CA ARG A 40 12.49 11.14 0.61
C ARG A 40 13.80 10.60 0.00
N ARG A 41 14.86 11.40 -0.08
CA ARG A 41 16.14 11.01 -0.69
C ARG A 41 16.81 9.83 0.01
N ARG A 42 16.61 9.66 1.32
CA ARG A 42 17.29 8.64 2.14
C ARG A 42 16.27 7.70 2.77
N GLY A 43 16.74 6.54 3.24
CA GLY A 43 15.93 5.55 3.93
C GLY A 43 15.56 4.38 3.04
N ARG A 44 14.41 3.75 3.31
CA ARG A 44 13.97 2.50 2.65
C ARG A 44 12.80 2.69 1.67
N GLY A 45 12.51 3.93 1.30
CA GLY A 45 11.43 4.26 0.36
C GLY A 45 11.82 4.14 -1.11
N VAL A 46 10.82 4.21 -1.99
CA VAL A 46 10.98 4.15 -3.45
C VAL A 46 11.93 5.23 -3.97
N LEU A 47 11.75 6.48 -3.56
CA LEU A 47 12.60 7.58 -4.03
C LEU A 47 14.06 7.44 -3.56
N ALA A 48 14.30 6.85 -2.38
CA ALA A 48 15.66 6.56 -1.94
C ALA A 48 16.37 5.59 -2.89
N GLY A 49 15.70 4.52 -3.31
CA GLY A 49 16.21 3.59 -4.31
C GLY A 49 16.44 4.26 -5.68
N PHE A 50 15.54 5.16 -6.10
CA PHE A 50 15.70 5.92 -7.34
C PHE A 50 16.99 6.75 -7.35
N PHE A 51 17.21 7.52 -6.28
CA PHE A 51 18.36 8.40 -6.22
C PHE A 51 19.68 7.63 -5.98
N ASP A 52 19.67 6.54 -5.20
CA ASP A 52 20.87 5.70 -5.02
C ASP A 52 21.26 5.01 -6.34
N ARG A 53 20.28 4.59 -7.15
CA ARG A 53 20.57 4.10 -8.51
C ARG A 53 21.19 5.18 -9.39
N ALA A 54 20.70 6.42 -9.28
CA ALA A 54 21.26 7.54 -10.05
C ALA A 54 22.73 7.82 -9.69
N GLU A 55 23.07 7.76 -8.40
CA GLU A 55 24.45 7.92 -7.94
C GLU A 55 25.35 6.76 -8.39
N GLU A 56 24.87 5.52 -8.29
CA GLU A 56 25.62 4.34 -8.72
C GLU A 56 25.95 4.38 -10.23
N GLU A 57 24.96 4.74 -11.06
CA GLU A 57 25.14 4.90 -12.50
C GLU A 57 25.84 6.22 -12.88
N LYS A 58 26.19 7.07 -11.91
CA LYS A 58 26.81 8.39 -12.11
C LYS A 58 26.01 9.27 -13.06
N ILE A 59 24.69 9.25 -12.92
CA ILE A 59 23.78 10.10 -13.68
C ILE A 59 23.99 11.55 -13.25
N ASP A 60 24.22 12.43 -14.21
CA ASP A 60 24.12 13.88 -13.99
C ASP A 60 22.64 14.27 -13.85
N LEU A 61 22.06 13.97 -12.69
CA LEU A 61 20.63 14.07 -12.42
C LEU A 61 20.24 15.51 -12.04
N VAL A 62 19.27 16.05 -12.75
CA VAL A 62 18.55 17.29 -12.40
C VAL A 62 17.11 16.90 -12.07
N PRO A 63 16.78 16.67 -10.79
CA PRO A 63 15.43 16.28 -10.40
C PRO A 63 14.48 17.49 -10.42
N PHE A 64 13.25 17.27 -10.89
CA PHE A 64 12.13 18.22 -10.83
C PHE A 64 11.03 17.62 -9.96
N PRO A 65 11.14 17.75 -8.62
CA PRO A 65 10.13 17.23 -7.70
C PRO A 65 8.84 18.04 -7.82
N ILE A 66 7.70 17.36 -7.98
CA ILE A 66 6.38 18.01 -8.12
C ILE A 66 5.58 17.86 -6.82
N ILE A 67 5.23 16.63 -6.48
CA ILE A 67 4.43 16.29 -5.31
C ILE A 67 4.77 14.89 -4.83
N SER A 68 4.83 14.68 -3.51
CA SER A 68 4.96 13.36 -2.87
C SER A 68 3.96 13.25 -1.74
N GLY A 69 3.00 12.34 -1.87
CA GLY A 69 1.97 12.09 -0.88
C GLY A 69 1.70 10.61 -0.71
N TRP A 70 1.49 10.19 0.53
CA TRP A 70 1.02 8.87 0.89
C TRP A 70 -0.13 9.01 1.90
N ALA A 71 -1.18 8.20 1.80
CA ALA A 71 -2.32 8.25 2.72
C ALA A 71 -2.61 6.92 3.46
N GLY A 72 -1.75 5.92 3.30
CA GLY A 72 -1.97 4.59 3.88
C GLY A 72 -3.10 3.83 3.20
N ALA A 73 -3.53 2.75 3.84
CA ALA A 73 -4.74 2.04 3.47
C ALA A 73 -5.95 2.68 4.15
N ASN A 74 -6.95 3.04 3.36
CA ASN A 74 -8.13 3.78 3.80
C ASN A 74 -9.25 3.66 2.75
N GLY A 75 -10.38 4.33 2.90
CA GLY A 75 -11.42 4.28 1.87
C GLY A 75 -11.16 5.20 0.69
N MET A 76 -12.12 5.23 -0.22
CA MET A 76 -12.02 5.94 -1.49
C MET A 76 -11.61 7.40 -1.31
N LEU A 77 -10.81 7.90 -2.25
CA LEU A 77 -10.49 9.31 -2.37
C LEU A 77 -11.77 10.10 -2.68
N THR A 78 -11.90 11.29 -2.08
CA THR A 78 -12.93 12.23 -2.53
C THR A 78 -12.60 12.75 -3.94
N PRO A 79 -13.61 13.18 -4.72
CA PRO A 79 -13.38 13.77 -6.04
C PRO A 79 -12.42 14.97 -6.00
N GLU A 80 -12.49 15.79 -4.95
CA GLU A 80 -11.61 16.95 -4.75
C GLU A 80 -10.16 16.53 -4.50
N THR A 81 -9.96 15.40 -3.85
CA THR A 81 -8.62 14.87 -3.56
C THR A 81 -7.95 14.36 -4.83
N LEU A 82 -8.69 13.63 -5.68
CA LEU A 82 -8.20 13.25 -7.01
C LEU A 82 -7.88 14.49 -7.85
N ALA A 83 -8.81 15.45 -7.91
CA ALA A 83 -8.62 16.69 -8.66
C ALA A 83 -7.39 17.49 -8.18
N PHE A 84 -7.14 17.54 -6.88
CA PHE A 84 -5.96 18.17 -6.30
C PHE A 84 -4.65 17.56 -6.83
N PHE A 85 -4.52 16.23 -6.82
CA PHE A 85 -3.32 15.57 -7.35
C PHE A 85 -3.19 15.72 -8.86
N GLU A 86 -4.30 15.64 -9.61
CA GLU A 86 -4.30 15.91 -11.06
C GLU A 86 -3.81 17.33 -11.36
N GLU A 87 -4.33 18.34 -10.67
CA GLU A 87 -3.92 19.75 -10.82
C GLU A 87 -2.43 19.92 -10.52
N LYS A 88 -1.94 19.35 -9.41
CA LYS A 88 -0.53 19.46 -9.01
C LYS A 88 0.41 18.82 -10.05
N VAL A 89 0.07 17.63 -10.53
CA VAL A 89 0.86 16.92 -11.55
C VAL A 89 0.86 17.70 -12.86
N VAL A 90 -0.32 18.14 -13.33
CA VAL A 90 -0.45 18.89 -14.59
C VAL A 90 0.28 20.23 -14.51
N ALA A 91 0.09 21.00 -13.44
CA ALA A 91 0.73 22.29 -13.26
C ALA A 91 2.25 22.15 -13.16
N GLY A 92 2.75 21.18 -12.39
CA GLY A 92 4.17 20.91 -12.23
C GLY A 92 4.84 20.51 -13.55
N LEU A 93 4.24 19.61 -14.32
CA LEU A 93 4.76 19.20 -15.62
C LEU A 93 4.72 20.32 -16.67
N SER A 94 3.70 21.17 -16.63
CA SER A 94 3.52 22.26 -17.62
C SER A 94 4.56 23.38 -17.50
N GLN A 95 5.26 23.47 -16.36
CA GLN A 95 6.29 24.49 -16.13
C GLN A 95 7.68 24.07 -16.66
N LEU A 96 7.79 22.89 -17.27
CA LEU A 96 9.08 22.26 -17.57
C LEU A 96 9.27 22.12 -19.09
N ASP A 97 10.08 23.00 -19.69
CA ASP A 97 10.28 23.03 -21.14
C ASP A 97 11.12 21.86 -21.71
N LYS A 98 11.94 21.22 -20.87
CA LYS A 98 12.85 20.15 -21.27
C LYS A 98 12.93 19.09 -20.18
N LEU A 99 12.18 18.01 -20.36
CA LEU A 99 12.25 16.81 -19.54
C LEU A 99 12.80 15.67 -20.39
N ASP A 100 13.62 14.82 -19.76
CA ASP A 100 14.11 13.57 -20.34
C ASP A 100 13.21 12.40 -19.92
N GLY A 101 12.49 12.50 -18.80
CA GLY A 101 11.56 11.48 -18.35
C GLY A 101 10.75 11.90 -17.11
N LEU A 102 9.75 11.08 -16.77
CA LEU A 102 8.96 11.17 -15.56
C LEU A 102 9.07 9.85 -14.78
N PHE A 103 9.54 9.97 -13.53
CA PHE A 103 9.46 8.91 -12.55
C PHE A 103 8.22 9.14 -11.68
N PHE A 104 7.17 8.34 -11.88
CA PHE A 104 5.89 8.50 -11.20
C PHE A 104 5.63 7.33 -10.25
N SER A 105 6.01 7.50 -8.98
CA SER A 105 5.76 6.51 -7.93
C SER A 105 4.28 6.47 -7.58
N LEU A 106 3.67 5.30 -7.72
CA LEU A 106 2.23 5.11 -7.56
C LEU A 106 1.98 3.86 -6.71
N HIS A 107 0.89 3.81 -5.95
CA HIS A 107 0.56 2.57 -5.24
C HIS A 107 0.03 1.50 -6.21
N GLY A 108 -0.97 1.87 -7.01
CA GLY A 108 -1.65 1.00 -7.98
C GLY A 108 -3.03 0.55 -7.52
N ALA A 109 -3.47 0.88 -6.30
CA ALA A 109 -4.75 0.40 -5.74
C ALA A 109 -5.62 1.53 -5.19
N ALA A 110 -5.41 2.77 -5.64
CA ALA A 110 -6.25 3.88 -5.26
C ALA A 110 -7.49 3.94 -6.15
N ALA A 111 -8.65 4.14 -5.53
CA ALA A 111 -9.91 4.45 -6.20
C ALA A 111 -10.51 5.73 -5.60
N ALA A 112 -11.16 6.52 -6.43
CA ALA A 112 -11.91 7.70 -6.04
C ALA A 112 -13.40 7.46 -6.25
N GLU A 113 -14.24 8.18 -5.51
CA GLU A 113 -15.70 8.08 -5.63
C GLU A 113 -16.21 8.30 -7.08
N ASN A 114 -15.47 9.09 -7.87
CA ASN A 114 -15.81 9.44 -9.25
C ASN A 114 -14.91 8.78 -10.32
N ASP A 115 -13.85 8.06 -9.94
CA ASP A 115 -12.96 7.35 -10.88
C ASP A 115 -12.34 6.12 -10.19
N PRO A 116 -12.66 4.89 -10.63
CA PRO A 116 -12.16 3.66 -10.01
C PRO A 116 -10.68 3.38 -10.30
N ASP A 117 -10.02 4.18 -11.14
CA ASP A 117 -8.62 4.03 -11.55
C ASP A 117 -7.85 5.36 -11.38
N VAL A 118 -7.50 5.69 -10.13
CA VAL A 118 -6.80 6.93 -9.78
C VAL A 118 -5.43 7.00 -10.47
N GLU A 119 -4.66 5.91 -10.43
CA GLU A 119 -3.34 5.84 -11.05
C GLU A 119 -3.42 6.04 -12.56
N GLY A 120 -4.34 5.37 -13.24
CA GLY A 120 -4.58 5.59 -14.66
C GLY A 120 -5.06 7.01 -14.96
N ALA A 121 -5.81 7.65 -14.06
CA ALA A 121 -6.20 9.04 -14.20
C ALA A 121 -5.02 10.00 -14.15
N LEU A 122 -4.15 9.86 -13.15
CA LEU A 122 -2.95 10.66 -13.00
C LEU A 122 -1.96 10.42 -14.14
N LEU A 123 -1.77 9.17 -14.57
CA LEU A 123 -0.91 8.82 -15.70
C LEU A 123 -1.43 9.40 -17.02
N ALA A 124 -2.74 9.31 -17.27
CA ALA A 124 -3.35 9.91 -18.46
C ALA A 124 -3.23 11.44 -18.44
N ALA A 125 -3.42 12.07 -17.28
CA ALA A 125 -3.25 13.52 -17.12
C ALA A 125 -1.80 13.95 -17.39
N ALA A 126 -0.82 13.24 -16.81
CA ALA A 126 0.60 13.47 -17.09
C ALA A 126 0.90 13.32 -18.58
N ARG A 127 0.43 12.23 -19.21
CA ARG A 127 0.66 11.95 -20.64
C ARG A 127 0.11 13.04 -21.56
N ARG A 128 -1.04 13.64 -21.24
CA ARG A 128 -1.60 14.78 -22.00
C ARG A 128 -0.67 16.00 -22.01
N VAL A 129 0.08 16.23 -20.93
CA VAL A 129 0.99 17.37 -20.79
C VAL A 129 2.33 17.09 -21.47
N VAL A 130 2.93 15.93 -21.19
CA VAL A 130 4.31 15.62 -21.64
C VAL A 130 4.39 15.05 -23.06
N GLY A 131 3.25 14.65 -23.64
CA GLY A 131 3.18 14.06 -24.96
C GLY A 131 3.55 12.56 -25.00
N PRO A 132 3.41 11.92 -26.17
CA PRO A 132 3.56 10.47 -26.32
C PRO A 132 4.99 9.96 -26.18
N ASP A 133 5.99 10.83 -26.43
CA ASP A 133 7.38 10.41 -26.58
C ASP A 133 8.18 10.45 -25.27
N LEU A 134 7.77 11.26 -24.28
CA LEU A 134 8.48 11.35 -23.01
C LEU A 134 8.37 10.01 -22.25
N PRO A 135 9.47 9.37 -21.84
CA PRO A 135 9.43 8.18 -20.99
C PRO A 135 8.73 8.43 -19.66
N ILE A 136 7.72 7.62 -19.35
CA ILE A 136 7.09 7.53 -18.02
C ILE A 136 7.33 6.12 -17.48
N VAL A 137 8.02 6.03 -16.33
CA VAL A 137 8.22 4.77 -15.61
C VAL A 137 7.62 4.89 -14.21
N ALA A 138 6.86 3.87 -13.82
CA ALA A 138 6.18 3.83 -12.53
C ALA A 138 6.61 2.59 -11.71
N PRO A 139 7.21 2.78 -10.54
CA PRO A 139 7.20 1.74 -9.51
C PRO A 139 5.80 1.63 -8.89
N PHE A 140 5.36 0.40 -8.60
CA PHE A 140 4.06 0.10 -7.99
C PHE A 140 4.20 -0.81 -6.76
N ASP A 141 3.18 -0.77 -5.90
CA ASP A 141 2.91 -1.86 -4.97
C ASP A 141 2.36 -3.07 -5.74
N HIS A 142 2.73 -4.29 -5.33
CA HIS A 142 2.18 -5.50 -5.95
C HIS A 142 0.70 -5.72 -5.58
N HIS A 143 0.19 -5.07 -4.54
CA HIS A 143 -1.24 -5.01 -4.23
C HIS A 143 -2.04 -4.14 -5.22
N GLY A 144 -1.38 -3.51 -6.19
CA GLY A 144 -2.02 -2.72 -7.24
C GLY A 144 -2.97 -3.51 -8.15
N ASN A 145 -4.02 -2.83 -8.59
CA ASN A 145 -4.91 -3.25 -9.67
C ASN A 145 -4.45 -2.64 -11.00
N VAL A 146 -3.71 -3.40 -11.80
CA VAL A 146 -3.28 -2.95 -13.13
C VAL A 146 -4.48 -2.81 -14.06
N THR A 147 -4.65 -1.64 -14.68
CA THR A 147 -5.71 -1.36 -15.66
C THR A 147 -5.16 -1.14 -17.07
N GLN A 148 -6.04 -1.25 -18.08
CA GLN A 148 -5.68 -0.90 -19.44
C GLN A 148 -5.23 0.56 -19.57
N ARG A 149 -5.86 1.48 -18.83
CA ARG A 149 -5.53 2.92 -18.85
C ARG A 149 -4.14 3.18 -18.29
N MET A 150 -3.72 2.48 -17.23
CA MET A 150 -2.33 2.56 -16.73
C MET A 150 -1.34 2.10 -17.80
N ILE A 151 -1.54 0.89 -18.36
CA ILE A 151 -0.62 0.31 -19.36
C ILE A 151 -0.48 1.21 -20.60
N ALA A 152 -1.59 1.80 -21.06
CA ALA A 152 -1.57 2.69 -22.23
C ALA A 152 -0.75 3.98 -22.06
N ASN A 153 -0.47 4.38 -20.81
CA ASN A 153 0.23 5.64 -20.51
C ASN A 153 1.67 5.44 -20.02
N LEU A 154 2.14 4.20 -19.89
CA LEU A 154 3.47 3.87 -19.35
C LEU A 154 4.44 3.39 -20.44
N ASN A 155 5.73 3.66 -20.21
CA ASN A 155 6.84 3.09 -20.98
C ASN A 155 7.54 1.96 -20.21
N GLY A 156 7.43 1.92 -18.88
CA GLY A 156 7.94 0.83 -18.06
C GLY A 156 7.30 0.83 -16.68
N LEU A 157 7.34 -0.32 -16.02
CA LEU A 157 6.91 -0.45 -14.64
C LEU A 157 7.62 -1.59 -13.92
N VAL A 158 7.69 -1.48 -12.59
CA VAL A 158 8.21 -2.51 -11.68
C VAL A 158 7.30 -2.54 -10.45
N ALA A 159 6.81 -3.72 -10.06
CA ALA A 159 6.11 -3.90 -8.77
C ALA A 159 7.08 -4.31 -7.65
N HIS A 160 6.65 -4.13 -6.40
CA HIS A 160 7.31 -4.71 -5.23
C HIS A 160 7.66 -6.18 -5.46
N ARG A 161 8.93 -6.52 -5.23
CA ARG A 161 9.52 -7.84 -5.54
C ARG A 161 9.41 -8.83 -4.39
N THR A 162 8.92 -8.39 -3.23
CA THR A 162 8.75 -9.19 -2.00
C THR A 162 7.52 -8.78 -1.20
N GLN A 163 7.02 -9.70 -0.37
CA GLN A 163 6.12 -9.49 0.75
C GLN A 163 6.71 -10.12 2.02
N PRO A 164 7.01 -9.35 3.10
CA PRO A 164 6.82 -7.89 3.25
C PRO A 164 7.57 -7.05 2.21
N HIS A 165 7.07 -5.84 1.96
CA HIS A 165 7.56 -4.96 0.91
C HIS A 165 9.02 -4.51 1.11
N ASP A 166 9.74 -4.40 -0.02
CA ASP A 166 11.00 -3.66 -0.14
C ASP A 166 10.83 -2.53 -1.18
N PRO A 167 10.29 -1.37 -0.78
CA PRO A 167 10.02 -0.27 -1.71
C PRO A 167 11.31 0.32 -2.31
N TYR A 168 12.41 0.29 -1.56
CA TYR A 168 13.72 0.73 -2.03
C TYR A 168 14.14 -0.06 -3.27
N ASP A 169 14.05 -1.40 -3.22
CA ASP A 169 14.39 -2.27 -4.36
C ASP A 169 13.55 -1.94 -5.60
N THR A 170 12.25 -1.67 -5.41
CA THR A 170 11.34 -1.31 -6.51
C THR A 170 11.73 0.00 -7.16
N GLY A 171 12.00 1.04 -6.35
CA GLY A 171 12.44 2.33 -6.86
C GLY A 171 13.78 2.26 -7.58
N TYR A 172 14.72 1.46 -7.06
CA TYR A 172 16.03 1.23 -7.66
C TYR A 172 15.92 0.56 -9.04
N HIS A 173 15.11 -0.49 -9.16
CA HIS A 173 14.90 -1.18 -10.44
C HIS A 173 14.10 -0.35 -11.45
N ALA A 174 13.09 0.40 -11.01
CA ALA A 174 12.35 1.32 -11.86
C ALA A 174 13.24 2.46 -12.38
N ALA A 175 14.14 3.00 -11.54
CA ALA A 175 15.08 4.04 -11.94
C ALA A 175 16.08 3.52 -13.00
N LYS A 176 16.63 2.32 -12.78
CA LYS A 176 17.49 1.64 -13.75
C LYS A 176 16.81 1.53 -15.12
N GLN A 177 15.54 1.11 -15.12
CA GLN A 177 14.75 1.03 -16.34
C GLN A 177 14.58 2.41 -17.01
N LEU A 178 14.19 3.44 -16.25
CA LEU A 178 14.01 4.79 -16.77
C LEU A 178 15.30 5.33 -17.41
N PHE A 179 16.45 5.20 -16.74
CA PHE A 179 17.71 5.71 -17.26
C PHE A 179 18.15 5.00 -18.53
N ALA A 180 17.95 3.68 -18.62
CA ALA A 180 18.23 2.91 -19.83
C ALA A 180 17.35 3.36 -21.02
N ILE A 181 16.07 3.67 -20.77
CA ILE A 181 15.17 4.22 -21.81
C ILE A 181 15.68 5.59 -22.28
N ILE A 182 16.01 6.49 -21.35
CA ILE A 182 16.49 7.85 -21.66
C ILE A 182 17.78 7.81 -22.50
N ARG A 183 18.67 6.86 -22.23
CA ARG A 183 19.91 6.67 -23.01
C ARG A 183 19.70 5.95 -24.35
N GLY A 184 18.49 5.44 -24.62
CA GLY A 184 18.19 4.64 -25.80
C GLY A 184 18.83 3.25 -25.79
N GLU A 185 19.18 2.74 -24.61
CA GLU A 185 19.78 1.40 -24.44
C GLU A 185 18.74 0.29 -24.58
N ILE A 186 17.48 0.59 -24.25
CA ILE A 186 16.34 -0.29 -24.39
C ILE A 186 15.15 0.45 -25.00
N LYS A 187 14.30 -0.29 -25.72
CA LYS A 187 13.00 0.18 -26.20
C LYS A 187 11.91 -0.72 -25.63
N PRO A 188 11.37 -0.41 -24.44
CA PRO A 188 10.48 -1.30 -23.74
C PRO A 188 9.23 -1.67 -24.53
N THR A 189 8.79 -2.92 -24.38
CA THR A 189 7.43 -3.34 -24.70
C THR A 189 6.80 -3.94 -23.46
N ILE A 190 5.56 -3.53 -23.16
CA ILE A 190 4.81 -4.02 -22.00
C ILE A 190 3.72 -4.98 -22.51
N ALA A 191 3.67 -6.18 -21.93
CA ALA A 191 2.51 -7.07 -22.04
C ALA A 191 2.01 -7.44 -20.64
N TRP A 192 0.71 -7.69 -20.54
CA TRP A 192 0.07 -8.01 -19.27
C TRP A 192 -1.03 -9.04 -19.47
N HIS A 193 -1.38 -9.74 -18.40
CA HIS A 193 -2.44 -10.74 -18.40
C HIS A 193 -3.26 -10.67 -17.10
N LYS A 194 -4.56 -10.44 -17.21
CA LYS A 194 -5.49 -10.51 -16.08
C LYS A 194 -5.79 -11.96 -15.72
N ILE A 195 -5.83 -12.23 -14.43
CA ILE A 195 -6.22 -13.50 -13.86
C ILE A 195 -7.52 -13.24 -13.09
N PRO A 196 -8.61 -13.95 -13.38
CA PRO A 196 -9.92 -13.73 -12.75
C PRO A 196 -9.93 -14.35 -11.34
N MET A 197 -9.09 -13.84 -10.46
CA MET A 197 -8.81 -14.37 -9.14
C MET A 197 -8.65 -13.22 -8.13
N ILE A 198 -9.23 -13.43 -6.96
CA ILE A 198 -9.03 -12.66 -5.72
C ILE A 198 -8.95 -13.70 -4.61
N THR A 199 -8.00 -13.58 -3.69
CA THR A 199 -7.87 -14.49 -2.54
C THR A 199 -7.67 -13.72 -1.25
N HIS A 200 -7.90 -14.37 -0.11
CA HIS A 200 -7.51 -13.83 1.18
C HIS A 200 -5.97 -13.67 1.27
N GLN A 201 -5.52 -12.78 2.14
CA GLN A 201 -4.12 -12.35 2.25
C GLN A 201 -3.19 -13.32 2.99
N GLU A 202 -3.69 -14.39 3.62
CA GLU A 202 -2.84 -15.24 4.48
C GLU A 202 -1.73 -15.96 3.70
N GLN A 203 -1.95 -16.19 2.41
CA GLN A 203 -0.98 -16.84 1.52
C GLN A 203 -0.04 -15.85 0.81
N PHE A 204 -0.05 -14.54 1.17
CA PHE A 204 0.65 -13.50 0.41
C PHE A 204 2.16 -13.39 0.68
N LEU A 205 2.68 -14.03 1.73
CA LEU A 205 4.11 -13.96 2.05
C LEU A 205 4.97 -14.56 0.93
N THR A 206 5.90 -13.78 0.37
CA THR A 206 6.80 -14.26 -0.69
C THR A 206 7.99 -15.06 -0.15
N SER A 207 8.09 -15.21 1.17
CA SER A 207 9.12 -16.03 1.83
C SER A 207 8.75 -17.51 1.88
N ARG A 208 7.50 -17.88 1.62
CA ARG A 208 7.00 -19.26 1.65
C ARG A 208 5.76 -19.45 0.77
N GLY A 209 5.24 -20.66 0.71
CA GLY A 209 3.94 -20.95 0.09
C GLY A 209 3.88 -20.68 -1.43
N PRO A 210 2.67 -20.58 -1.99
CA PRO A 210 2.46 -20.41 -3.43
C PRO A 210 2.95 -19.04 -3.94
N MET A 211 2.90 -17.97 -3.13
CA MET A 211 3.47 -16.67 -3.52
C MET A 211 4.96 -16.72 -3.73
N LYS A 212 5.71 -17.41 -2.86
CA LYS A 212 7.15 -17.58 -3.07
C LYS A 212 7.45 -18.19 -4.44
N ARG A 213 6.77 -19.26 -4.81
CA ARG A 213 7.00 -19.93 -6.10
C ARG A 213 6.66 -19.02 -7.28
N TRP A 214 5.58 -18.25 -7.17
CA TRP A 214 5.17 -17.31 -8.21
C TRP A 214 6.16 -16.15 -8.39
N PHE A 215 6.60 -15.55 -7.28
CA PHE A 215 7.58 -14.47 -7.29
C PHE A 215 8.99 -14.94 -7.67
N ASP A 216 9.43 -16.11 -7.20
CA ASP A 216 10.70 -16.73 -7.63
C ASP A 216 10.69 -16.95 -9.15
N ARG A 217 9.57 -17.44 -9.72
CA ARG A 217 9.44 -17.61 -11.17
C ARG A 217 9.57 -16.29 -11.92
N ALA A 218 9.00 -15.20 -11.40
CA ALA A 218 9.18 -13.88 -11.98
C ALA A 218 10.66 -13.46 -11.98
N ARG A 219 11.40 -13.70 -10.89
CA ARG A 219 12.84 -13.41 -10.79
C ARG A 219 13.67 -14.28 -11.74
N GLU A 220 13.31 -15.55 -11.93
CA GLU A 220 13.94 -16.41 -12.95
C GLU A 220 13.71 -15.87 -14.36
N MET A 221 12.49 -15.46 -14.69
CA MET A 221 12.16 -14.89 -16.00
C MET A 221 12.95 -13.61 -16.30
N GLU A 222 13.27 -12.80 -15.29
CA GLU A 222 14.13 -11.61 -15.44
C GLU A 222 15.57 -11.93 -15.85
N THR A 223 16.02 -13.18 -15.70
CA THR A 223 17.35 -13.61 -16.17
C THR A 223 17.39 -13.97 -17.66
N LEU A 224 16.22 -14.09 -18.30
CA LEU A 224 16.13 -14.44 -19.70
C LEU A 224 16.57 -13.26 -20.59
N PRO A 225 17.32 -13.53 -21.68
CA PRO A 225 17.68 -12.49 -22.64
C PRO A 225 16.46 -11.73 -23.16
N GLY A 226 16.55 -10.39 -23.17
CA GLY A 226 15.48 -9.51 -23.66
C GLY A 226 14.39 -9.19 -22.63
N VAL A 227 14.40 -9.76 -21.43
CA VAL A 227 13.46 -9.42 -20.35
C VAL A 227 14.04 -8.30 -19.50
N VAL A 228 13.24 -7.25 -19.28
CA VAL A 228 13.62 -6.05 -18.49
C VAL A 228 13.07 -6.13 -17.08
N ALA A 229 11.80 -6.48 -16.92
CA ALA A 229 11.14 -6.59 -15.61
C ALA A 229 9.94 -7.55 -15.68
N VAL A 230 9.67 -8.25 -14.58
CA VAL A 230 8.49 -9.12 -14.44
C VAL A 230 7.80 -8.84 -13.11
N SER A 231 6.53 -8.43 -13.17
CA SER A 231 5.79 -7.94 -12.01
C SER A 231 4.50 -8.74 -11.79
N PRO A 232 4.45 -9.60 -10.77
CA PRO A 232 3.22 -10.19 -10.27
C PRO A 232 2.43 -9.18 -9.42
N PHE A 233 1.12 -9.09 -9.64
CA PHE A 233 0.19 -8.23 -8.90
C PHE A 233 -0.95 -9.05 -8.32
N PRO A 234 -0.85 -9.53 -7.07
CA PRO A 234 -1.92 -10.30 -6.47
C PRO A 234 -3.10 -9.48 -5.93
N ILE A 235 -3.22 -8.18 -6.25
CA ILE A 235 -4.27 -7.21 -5.84
C ILE A 235 -4.76 -7.32 -4.37
N GLN A 236 -4.80 -6.23 -3.63
CA GLN A 236 -5.48 -6.28 -2.33
C GLN A 236 -6.97 -6.69 -2.47
N PRO A 237 -7.50 -7.55 -1.58
CA PRO A 237 -8.78 -8.21 -1.80
C PRO A 237 -10.01 -7.34 -1.47
N TRP A 238 -9.81 -6.11 -1.01
CA TRP A 238 -10.87 -5.20 -0.58
C TRP A 238 -11.21 -4.12 -1.62
N LEU A 239 -10.69 -4.24 -2.86
CA LEU A 239 -10.97 -3.33 -3.96
C LEU A 239 -12.15 -3.81 -4.81
N ASP A 240 -13.25 -3.05 -4.80
CA ASP A 240 -14.39 -3.25 -5.70
C ASP A 240 -14.30 -2.29 -6.91
N VAL A 241 -13.74 -2.77 -8.01
CA VAL A 241 -13.49 -1.99 -9.24
C VAL A 241 -13.71 -2.81 -10.52
N PRO A 242 -14.05 -2.17 -11.66
CA PRO A 242 -14.45 -2.90 -12.88
C PRO A 242 -13.37 -3.80 -13.48
N GLU A 243 -12.10 -3.40 -13.44
CA GLU A 243 -10.96 -4.18 -13.95
C GLU A 243 -10.29 -5.01 -12.84
N GLY A 244 -10.98 -5.29 -11.73
CA GLY A 244 -10.43 -6.02 -10.58
C GLY A 244 -9.93 -7.43 -10.91
N GLY A 245 -8.82 -7.82 -10.28
CA GLY A 245 -8.23 -9.16 -10.39
C GLY A 245 -6.71 -9.14 -10.47
N TRP A 246 -6.10 -10.28 -10.14
CA TRP A 246 -4.64 -10.44 -10.19
C TRP A 246 -4.12 -10.18 -11.60
N THR A 247 -2.88 -9.71 -11.70
CA THR A 247 -2.26 -9.42 -13.00
C THR A 247 -0.81 -9.88 -13.03
N THR A 248 -0.36 -10.34 -14.18
CA THR A 248 1.08 -10.41 -14.48
C THR A 248 1.42 -9.34 -15.49
N VAL A 249 2.54 -8.64 -15.28
CA VAL A 249 3.09 -7.70 -16.26
C VAL A 249 4.52 -8.10 -16.59
N VAL A 250 4.86 -8.12 -17.87
CA VAL A 250 6.21 -8.36 -18.36
C VAL A 250 6.63 -7.19 -19.23
N VAL A 251 7.81 -6.66 -18.95
CA VAL A 251 8.48 -5.67 -19.79
C VAL A 251 9.68 -6.32 -20.47
N THR A 252 9.76 -6.21 -21.79
CA THR A 252 10.89 -6.69 -22.61
C THR A 252 11.56 -5.54 -23.35
N ASP A 253 12.77 -5.77 -23.86
CA ASP A 253 13.43 -4.87 -24.80
C ASP A 253 12.98 -5.19 -26.23
N ASN A 254 12.00 -4.43 -26.72
CA ASN A 254 11.47 -4.46 -28.08
C ASN A 254 11.05 -5.86 -28.59
N ASP A 255 10.56 -6.72 -27.69
CA ASP A 255 10.05 -8.05 -28.03
C ASP A 255 8.62 -8.26 -27.49
N PRO A 256 7.59 -7.81 -28.22
CA PRO A 256 6.19 -7.98 -27.82
C PRO A 256 5.76 -9.45 -27.69
N ALA A 257 6.31 -10.34 -28.51
CA ALA A 257 5.93 -11.75 -28.51
C ALA A 257 6.46 -12.46 -27.26
N LEU A 258 7.70 -12.16 -26.87
CA LEU A 258 8.28 -12.64 -25.61
C LEU A 258 7.50 -12.11 -24.41
N ALA A 259 7.17 -10.82 -24.40
CA ALA A 259 6.41 -10.21 -23.31
C ALA A 259 5.06 -10.91 -23.11
N GLN A 260 4.29 -11.09 -24.20
CA GLN A 260 2.98 -11.76 -24.17
C GLN A 260 3.07 -13.22 -23.72
N LYS A 261 4.08 -13.95 -24.22
CA LYS A 261 4.30 -15.34 -23.84
C LYS A 261 4.55 -15.48 -22.34
N LEU A 262 5.50 -14.69 -21.81
CA LEU A 262 5.90 -14.79 -20.41
C LEU A 262 4.82 -14.29 -19.45
N SER A 263 4.08 -13.23 -19.81
CA SER A 263 2.95 -12.77 -18.99
C SER A 263 1.87 -13.83 -18.89
N ALA A 264 1.52 -14.48 -20.01
CA ALA A 264 0.54 -15.58 -20.03
C ALA A 264 1.03 -16.82 -19.26
N GLU A 265 2.30 -17.21 -19.41
CA GLU A 265 2.89 -18.34 -18.69
C GLU A 265 2.86 -18.12 -17.17
N LEU A 266 3.27 -16.94 -16.71
CA LEU A 266 3.26 -16.60 -15.29
C LEU A 266 1.84 -16.49 -14.73
N ALA A 267 0.88 -16.02 -15.54
CA ALA A 267 -0.52 -15.94 -15.15
C ALA A 267 -1.15 -17.32 -15.01
N GLN A 268 -0.88 -18.21 -15.97
CA GLN A 268 -1.34 -19.60 -15.94
C GLN A 268 -0.80 -20.33 -14.71
N MET A 269 0.48 -20.13 -14.36
CA MET A 269 1.08 -20.71 -13.15
C MET A 269 0.33 -20.30 -11.88
N ALA A 270 -0.01 -19.02 -11.72
CA ALA A 270 -0.80 -18.57 -10.57
C ALA A 270 -2.20 -19.17 -10.57
N TRP A 271 -2.87 -19.22 -11.72
CA TRP A 271 -4.19 -19.82 -11.84
C TRP A 271 -4.22 -21.32 -11.48
N GLU A 272 -3.16 -22.05 -11.81
CA GLU A 272 -3.00 -23.46 -11.45
C GLU A 272 -2.83 -23.66 -9.94
N MET A 273 -2.19 -22.71 -9.25
CA MET A 273 -2.02 -22.70 -7.79
C MET A 273 -3.21 -22.09 -7.03
N ARG A 274 -4.33 -21.73 -7.68
CA ARG A 274 -5.47 -21.02 -7.05
C ARG A 274 -6.02 -21.68 -5.78
N GLU A 275 -6.07 -23.01 -5.73
CA GLU A 275 -6.56 -23.74 -4.55
C GLU A 275 -5.59 -23.62 -3.37
N GLU A 276 -4.29 -23.50 -3.63
CA GLU A 276 -3.28 -23.29 -2.59
C GLU A 276 -3.35 -21.87 -2.01
N PHE A 277 -3.67 -20.88 -2.85
CA PHE A 277 -3.91 -19.50 -2.40
C PHE A 277 -5.16 -19.35 -1.53
N TRP A 278 -6.06 -20.34 -1.53
CA TRP A 278 -7.30 -20.35 -0.74
C TRP A 278 -7.20 -21.11 0.59
N VAL A 279 -5.99 -21.55 0.96
CA VAL A 279 -5.75 -22.27 2.21
C VAL A 279 -5.66 -21.29 3.38
N TYR A 280 -6.55 -21.43 4.36
CA TYR A 280 -6.52 -20.68 5.62
C TYR A 280 -5.64 -21.38 6.65
N GLU A 281 -4.72 -20.64 7.26
CA GLU A 281 -3.95 -21.05 8.44
C GLU A 281 -4.53 -20.45 9.73
N SER A 282 -5.39 -19.43 9.61
CA SER A 282 -6.07 -18.81 10.75
C SER A 282 -7.04 -19.76 11.46
N VAL A 283 -7.26 -19.48 12.75
CA VAL A 283 -8.22 -20.21 13.59
C VAL A 283 -9.34 -19.26 14.03
N PRO A 284 -10.55 -19.78 14.31
CA PRO A 284 -11.65 -18.94 14.81
C PRO A 284 -11.28 -18.17 16.08
N PRO A 285 -11.80 -16.96 16.32
CA PRO A 285 -11.46 -16.12 17.47
C PRO A 285 -11.52 -16.84 18.82
N ALA A 286 -12.59 -17.61 19.05
CA ALA A 286 -12.76 -18.37 20.29
C ALA A 286 -11.62 -19.38 20.54
N GLU A 287 -11.14 -20.02 19.47
CA GLU A 287 -10.01 -20.94 19.54
C GLU A 287 -8.68 -20.20 19.70
N ALA A 288 -8.48 -19.08 18.99
CA ALA A 288 -7.31 -18.23 19.12
C ALA A 288 -7.10 -17.77 20.59
N ILE A 289 -8.16 -17.31 21.25
CA ILE A 289 -8.11 -16.90 22.66
C ILE A 289 -7.75 -18.08 23.58
N ARG A 290 -8.36 -19.25 23.38
CA ARG A 290 -8.04 -20.46 24.18
C ARG A 290 -6.58 -20.85 24.05
N GLN A 291 -6.05 -20.88 22.82
CA GLN A 291 -4.65 -21.20 22.56
C GLN A 291 -3.70 -20.16 23.17
N ALA A 292 -4.04 -18.88 23.07
CA ALA A 292 -3.23 -17.80 23.66
C ALA A 292 -3.15 -17.91 25.19
N VAL A 293 -4.27 -18.18 25.87
CA VAL A 293 -4.31 -18.34 27.34
C VAL A 293 -3.53 -19.57 27.81
N ALA A 294 -3.59 -20.66 27.06
CA ALA A 294 -2.88 -21.90 27.36
C ALA A 294 -1.36 -21.82 27.06
N SER A 295 -0.93 -20.84 26.26
CA SER A 295 0.46 -20.68 25.86
C SER A 295 1.31 -20.03 26.96
N ASN A 296 2.63 -20.27 26.88
CA ASN A 296 3.62 -19.63 27.73
C ASN A 296 4.33 -18.51 26.97
N GLY A 297 4.66 -17.41 27.65
CA GLY A 297 5.34 -16.26 27.05
C GLY A 297 4.39 -15.25 26.40
N LEU A 298 4.96 -14.34 25.61
CA LEU A 298 4.21 -13.33 24.85
C LEU A 298 3.55 -14.00 23.63
N VAL A 299 2.24 -13.84 23.50
CA VAL A 299 1.47 -14.25 22.32
C VAL A 299 0.99 -13.01 21.61
N ILE A 300 1.16 -12.98 20.28
CA ILE A 300 0.62 -11.94 19.41
C ILE A 300 -0.53 -12.57 18.63
N LEU A 301 -1.75 -12.07 18.84
CA LEU A 301 -2.90 -12.43 18.04
C LEU A 301 -3.11 -11.36 16.97
N SER A 302 -3.09 -11.77 15.71
CA SER A 302 -3.40 -10.90 14.58
C SER A 302 -4.89 -10.99 14.26
N ASP A 303 -5.62 -9.89 14.41
CA ASP A 303 -6.99 -9.80 13.90
C ASP A 303 -6.94 -9.55 12.38
N THR A 304 -6.98 -10.63 11.60
CA THR A 304 -6.89 -10.55 10.14
C THR A 304 -8.14 -9.91 9.50
N GLY A 305 -9.25 -9.85 10.24
CA GLY A 305 -10.49 -9.22 9.79
C GLY A 305 -10.51 -7.70 9.95
N ASP A 306 -9.62 -7.15 10.78
CA ASP A 306 -9.54 -5.70 11.07
C ASP A 306 -8.11 -5.17 10.95
N SER A 307 -7.49 -5.46 9.80
CA SER A 307 -6.17 -4.94 9.47
C SER A 307 -6.27 -3.48 9.01
N VAL A 308 -5.84 -2.54 9.86
CA VAL A 308 -5.75 -1.10 9.49
C VAL A 308 -4.82 -0.89 8.30
N PHE A 309 -3.74 -1.67 8.21
CA PHE A 309 -2.86 -1.65 7.03
C PHE A 309 -3.50 -2.21 5.76
N GLY A 310 -4.66 -2.86 5.86
CA GLY A 310 -5.52 -3.25 4.73
C GLY A 310 -6.74 -2.34 4.56
N GLY A 311 -6.80 -1.22 5.28
CA GLY A 311 -7.88 -0.22 5.16
C GLY A 311 -9.09 -0.47 6.04
N ALA A 312 -9.01 -1.44 6.96
CA ALA A 312 -10.02 -1.61 8.00
C ALA A 312 -9.95 -0.48 9.04
N THR A 313 -11.01 -0.30 9.81
CA THR A 313 -11.18 0.83 10.73
C THR A 313 -10.39 0.71 12.04
N GLY A 314 -9.94 -0.49 12.39
CA GLY A 314 -9.18 -0.74 13.62
C GLY A 314 -10.05 -0.75 14.89
N ASP A 315 -11.37 -0.78 14.75
CA ASP A 315 -12.33 -0.73 15.85
C ASP A 315 -13.04 -2.06 16.12
N SER A 316 -12.53 -3.18 15.59
CA SER A 316 -13.06 -4.53 15.83
C SER A 316 -13.07 -4.88 17.30
N THR A 317 -14.23 -5.32 17.77
CA THR A 317 -14.40 -5.79 19.14
C THR A 317 -14.41 -7.30 19.25
N VAL A 318 -14.13 -8.03 18.16
CA VAL A 318 -14.31 -9.49 18.09
C VAL A 318 -13.43 -10.18 19.14
N LEU A 319 -12.14 -9.89 19.17
CA LEU A 319 -11.22 -10.48 20.14
C LEU A 319 -11.50 -10.01 21.57
N LEU A 320 -11.78 -8.70 21.78
CA LEU A 320 -12.12 -8.16 23.10
C LEU A 320 -13.36 -8.84 23.68
N ARG A 321 -14.43 -8.96 22.89
CA ARG A 321 -15.68 -9.61 23.27
C ARG A 321 -15.45 -11.07 23.63
N GLU A 322 -14.62 -11.77 22.87
CA GLU A 322 -14.30 -13.17 23.13
C GLU A 322 -13.49 -13.34 24.42
N MET A 323 -12.49 -12.48 24.66
CA MET A 323 -11.72 -12.46 25.92
C MET A 323 -12.62 -12.24 27.14
N LEU A 324 -13.56 -11.31 27.07
CA LEU A 324 -14.52 -11.03 28.14
C LEU A 324 -15.52 -12.18 28.32
N THR A 325 -15.98 -12.79 27.23
CA THR A 325 -16.93 -13.92 27.26
C THR A 325 -16.30 -15.16 27.89
N GLN A 326 -15.02 -15.44 27.56
CA GLN A 326 -14.28 -16.54 28.15
C GLN A 326 -13.76 -16.25 29.57
N GLY A 327 -13.79 -14.99 30.01
CA GLY A 327 -13.33 -14.58 31.33
C GLY A 327 -11.83 -14.86 31.53
N ILE A 328 -11.00 -14.49 30.55
CA ILE A 328 -9.56 -14.76 30.62
C ILE A 328 -8.92 -14.11 31.85
N THR A 329 -7.92 -14.79 32.43
CA THR A 329 -7.19 -14.29 33.62
C THR A 329 -5.76 -13.81 33.29
N LYS A 330 -5.33 -14.01 32.05
CA LYS A 330 -4.05 -13.52 31.53
C LYS A 330 -4.19 -12.04 31.17
N GLN A 331 -3.13 -11.27 31.40
CA GLN A 331 -3.06 -9.89 30.90
C GLN A 331 -3.07 -9.90 29.36
N ALA A 332 -3.88 -9.03 28.78
CA ALA A 332 -3.96 -8.81 27.35
C ALA A 332 -3.96 -7.31 27.06
N LEU A 333 -3.28 -6.93 25.97
CA LEU A 333 -3.34 -5.58 25.40
C LEU A 333 -4.09 -5.67 24.08
N VAL A 334 -5.18 -4.90 23.96
CA VAL A 334 -6.00 -4.85 22.74
C VAL A 334 -6.00 -3.41 22.24
N PRO A 335 -5.21 -3.08 21.19
CA PRO A 335 -5.32 -1.78 20.53
C PRO A 335 -6.68 -1.69 19.82
N LEU A 336 -7.33 -0.54 19.91
CA LEU A 336 -8.67 -0.33 19.37
C LEU A 336 -8.89 1.16 19.08
N VAL A 337 -9.36 1.47 17.88
CA VAL A 337 -9.69 2.84 17.45
C VAL A 337 -11.06 3.24 18.02
N ASP A 338 -11.07 4.19 18.95
CA ASP A 338 -12.31 4.76 19.49
C ASP A 338 -12.08 6.23 19.92
N PRO A 339 -12.17 7.19 18.99
CA PRO A 339 -11.88 8.59 19.27
C PRO A 339 -12.84 9.21 20.30
N GLU A 340 -14.09 8.73 20.36
CA GLU A 340 -15.08 9.19 21.34
C GLU A 340 -14.65 8.80 22.76
N VAL A 341 -14.25 7.54 22.98
CA VAL A 341 -13.84 7.08 24.31
C VAL A 341 -12.49 7.65 24.72
N ALA A 342 -11.56 7.82 23.77
CA ALA A 342 -10.31 8.52 24.04
C ALA A 342 -10.55 9.95 24.57
N ALA A 343 -11.43 10.72 23.91
CA ALA A 343 -11.80 12.06 24.36
C ALA A 343 -12.47 12.06 25.74
N LEU A 344 -13.38 11.11 25.99
CA LEU A 344 -14.03 10.95 27.31
C LEU A 344 -13.01 10.63 28.42
N ALA A 345 -12.03 9.77 28.14
CA ALA A 345 -10.98 9.42 29.08
C ALA A 345 -10.05 10.59 29.38
N HIS A 346 -9.69 11.38 28.37
CA HIS A 346 -8.95 12.63 28.54
C HIS A 346 -9.72 13.64 29.39
N GLY A 347 -11.03 13.79 29.16
CA GLY A 347 -11.89 14.68 29.95
C GLY A 347 -12.08 14.24 31.41
N ALA A 348 -12.10 12.94 31.68
CA ALA A 348 -12.28 12.40 33.02
C ALA A 348 -10.97 12.33 33.83
N GLY A 349 -9.83 12.12 33.16
CA GLY A 349 -8.51 12.06 33.77
C GLY A 349 -8.11 10.69 34.32
N VAL A 350 -6.81 10.52 34.57
CA VAL A 350 -6.24 9.29 35.13
C VAL A 350 -6.84 8.96 36.49
N GLY A 351 -7.21 7.70 36.69
CA GLY A 351 -7.84 7.19 37.90
C GLY A 351 -9.37 7.19 37.87
N ALA A 352 -10.00 7.87 36.92
CA ALA A 352 -11.46 7.84 36.75
C ALA A 352 -11.94 6.46 36.27
N THR A 353 -13.15 6.09 36.68
CA THR A 353 -13.85 4.90 36.16
C THR A 353 -14.95 5.36 35.18
N LEU A 354 -14.91 4.81 33.97
CA LEU A 354 -15.84 5.08 32.89
C LEU A 354 -16.76 3.88 32.68
N ASP A 355 -18.04 4.13 32.41
CA ASP A 355 -19.00 3.12 31.97
C ASP A 355 -19.33 3.41 30.49
N VAL A 356 -18.63 2.73 29.58
CA VAL A 356 -18.54 3.11 28.16
C VAL A 356 -18.75 1.92 27.24
N LYS A 357 -19.06 2.24 25.99
CA LYS A 357 -19.13 1.27 24.88
C LYS A 357 -17.87 1.44 24.02
N LEU A 358 -17.04 0.41 23.97
CA LEU A 358 -15.79 0.39 23.21
C LEU A 358 -16.00 -0.21 21.82
N GLY A 359 -15.46 0.46 20.79
CA GLY A 359 -15.28 -0.07 19.43
C GLY A 359 -16.57 -0.38 18.67
N GLY A 360 -16.44 -0.90 17.45
CA GLY A 360 -17.57 -1.26 16.58
C GLY A 360 -18.52 -0.09 16.28
N LYS A 361 -17.98 1.13 16.21
CA LYS A 361 -18.71 2.38 15.95
C LYS A 361 -18.44 2.91 14.54
N LEU A 362 -17.26 2.66 14.00
CA LEU A 362 -16.84 3.10 12.67
C LEU A 362 -17.35 2.12 11.61
N ASP A 363 -17.12 0.83 11.81
CA ASP A 363 -17.70 -0.23 10.98
C ASP A 363 -18.71 -1.11 11.78
N PRO A 364 -19.99 -0.70 11.82
CA PRO A 364 -21.02 -1.46 12.54
C PRO A 364 -21.50 -2.71 11.79
N LEU A 365 -20.99 -2.98 10.57
CA LEU A 365 -21.40 -4.16 9.80
C LEU A 365 -20.78 -5.43 10.38
N PHE A 366 -19.49 -5.36 10.75
CA PHE A 366 -18.72 -6.50 11.25
C PHE A 366 -18.45 -6.44 12.76
N GLY A 367 -18.57 -5.26 13.38
CA GLY A 367 -18.39 -5.05 14.81
C GLY A 367 -19.64 -4.51 15.51
N LYS A 368 -19.75 -4.76 16.82
CA LYS A 368 -20.69 -4.03 17.68
C LYS A 368 -19.98 -3.54 18.91
N PRO A 369 -20.35 -2.38 19.47
CA PRO A 369 -19.70 -1.90 20.68
C PRO A 369 -19.85 -2.88 21.86
N VAL A 370 -18.82 -2.93 22.70
CA VAL A 370 -18.78 -3.74 23.91
C VAL A 370 -18.91 -2.84 25.13
N GLN A 371 -19.94 -3.07 25.95
CA GLN A 371 -20.14 -2.34 27.20
C GLN A 371 -19.13 -2.81 28.24
N VAL A 372 -18.38 -1.88 28.82
CA VAL A 372 -17.40 -2.15 29.87
C VAL A 372 -17.42 -1.06 30.94
N LYS A 373 -17.02 -1.44 32.16
CA LYS A 373 -16.54 -0.50 33.16
C LYS A 373 -15.03 -0.56 33.16
N ALA A 374 -14.39 0.56 32.83
CA ALA A 374 -12.94 0.63 32.68
C ALA A 374 -12.34 1.78 33.48
N LYS A 375 -11.17 1.57 34.04
CA LYS A 375 -10.40 2.61 34.73
C LYS A 375 -9.41 3.25 33.76
N VAL A 376 -9.32 4.57 33.75
CA VAL A 376 -8.30 5.30 32.99
C VAL A 376 -6.96 5.14 33.71
N ALA A 377 -6.05 4.36 33.13
CA ALA A 377 -4.74 4.08 33.71
C ALA A 377 -3.67 5.06 33.23
N ALA A 378 -3.72 5.47 31.96
CA ALA A 378 -2.80 6.45 31.39
C ALA A 378 -3.45 7.20 30.23
N LEU A 379 -2.92 8.38 29.93
CA LEU A 379 -3.30 9.22 28.80
C LEU A 379 -2.04 9.60 28.03
N ALA A 380 -2.14 9.68 26.71
CA ALA A 380 -1.08 10.12 25.82
C ALA A 380 -1.67 10.86 24.62
N ASP A 381 -0.81 11.60 23.92
CA ASP A 381 -1.19 12.39 22.73
C ASP A 381 -1.02 11.61 21.42
N GLY A 382 -0.60 10.33 21.46
CA GLY A 382 -0.62 9.41 20.32
C GLY A 382 0.66 9.30 19.49
N VAL A 383 1.64 10.18 19.70
CA VAL A 383 2.88 10.16 18.94
C VAL A 383 3.76 8.97 19.39
N LEU A 384 4.12 8.11 18.43
CA LEU A 384 4.96 6.94 18.60
C LEU A 384 6.16 7.01 17.64
N GLU A 385 7.37 6.84 18.17
CA GLU A 385 8.57 6.62 17.38
C GLU A 385 8.74 5.11 17.12
N ALA A 386 8.58 4.70 15.87
CA ALA A 386 8.73 3.31 15.44
C ALA A 386 9.10 3.26 13.95
N ASP A 387 10.03 2.37 13.56
CA ASP A 387 10.36 2.14 12.15
C ASP A 387 9.40 1.09 11.55
N VAL A 388 8.42 1.56 10.78
CA VAL A 388 7.42 0.72 10.10
C VAL A 388 7.31 1.16 8.63
N ILE A 389 7.63 0.25 7.71
CA ILE A 389 7.57 0.47 6.24
C ILE A 389 8.33 1.75 5.83
N GLY A 390 9.50 1.99 6.42
CA GLY A 390 10.35 3.13 6.09
C GLY A 390 9.88 4.47 6.65
N ARG A 391 8.90 4.47 7.56
CA ARG A 391 8.47 5.64 8.35
C ARG A 391 8.92 5.47 9.78
N THR A 392 9.31 6.56 10.44
CA THR A 392 9.97 6.53 11.76
C THR A 392 9.10 7.04 12.90
N SER A 393 8.01 7.74 12.60
CA SER A 393 7.10 8.31 13.59
C SER A 393 5.66 8.24 13.09
N PHE A 394 4.73 7.95 14.00
CA PHE A 394 3.30 7.87 13.76
C PHE A 394 2.55 8.69 14.80
N ASP A 395 1.50 9.39 14.39
CA ASP A 395 0.60 10.08 15.31
C ASP A 395 -0.77 9.38 15.27
N MET A 396 -1.09 8.68 16.35
CA MET A 396 -2.36 7.96 16.51
C MET A 396 -3.45 8.84 17.16
N GLY A 397 -3.16 10.11 17.43
CA GLY A 397 -4.02 11.04 18.15
C GLY A 397 -4.20 10.68 19.62
N GLN A 398 -5.11 11.40 20.30
CA GLN A 398 -5.40 11.18 21.71
C GLN A 398 -5.62 9.70 22.01
N THR A 399 -4.79 9.16 22.89
CA THR A 399 -4.77 7.75 23.26
C THR A 399 -5.01 7.62 24.77
N ALA A 400 -5.80 6.63 25.17
CA ALA A 400 -6.06 6.31 26.57
C ALA A 400 -5.83 4.82 26.84
N LEU A 401 -5.07 4.51 27.88
CA LEU A 401 -4.95 3.14 28.38
C LEU A 401 -6.10 2.88 29.36
N LEU A 402 -6.95 1.93 29.03
CA LEU A 402 -8.10 1.53 29.82
C LEU A 402 -7.87 0.15 30.45
N GLU A 403 -8.01 0.06 31.77
CA GLU A 403 -7.96 -1.18 32.52
C GLU A 403 -9.39 -1.74 32.68
N ILE A 404 -9.61 -2.97 32.22
CA ILE A 404 -10.87 -3.71 32.35
C ILE A 404 -10.59 -4.99 33.12
N GLY A 405 -11.43 -5.31 34.10
CA GLY A 405 -11.21 -6.44 35.00
C GLY A 405 -10.58 -6.04 36.32
N SER A 406 -10.15 -7.05 37.10
CA SER A 406 -9.61 -6.91 38.45
C SER A 406 -8.12 -7.18 38.51
#